data_AF-A0A9D3M1L6-F1
#
_entry.id   AF-A0A9D3M1L6-F1
#
_cell.length_a   1.000
_cell.length_b   1.000
_cell.length_c   1.000
_cell.angle_alpha   90.00
_cell.angle_beta   90.00
_cell.angle_gamma   90.00
#
_symmetry.space_group_name_H-M   'P 1'
#
loop_
_entity.id
_entity.type
_entity.pdbx_description
1 polymer ?
#
loop_
_entity_poly.entity_id
_entity_poly.type
_entity_poly.pdbx_seq_one_letter_code
_entity_poly.pdbx_strand_id
1 'polypeptide(L)'
;MAEGTPQHASPSKLPTVNSEDGKQLRDKFQLLVYACRDESASRDELAAEALKTATWALATIGRLERQNRAANQRSRHLQERLLNAQHKLQASELDVTKLQATVALQFDDRRMATTTRTDVEEGADASADSEPTYGHLPD
;
A
#
# COMPACT_ATOMS: atom_id res chain seq x y z
N MET A 1 14.87 -56.13 0.98
CA MET A 1 13.62 -55.52 1.48
C MET A 1 14.02 -54.55 2.58
N ALA A 2 13.91 -53.24 2.35
CA ALA A 2 14.35 -52.24 3.32
C ALA A 2 13.18 -51.95 4.26
N GLU A 3 13.27 -52.44 5.51
CA GLU A 3 12.39 -52.04 6.59
C GLU A 3 12.71 -50.59 6.96
N GLY A 4 11.93 -49.67 6.41
CA GLY A 4 11.93 -48.28 6.85
C GLY A 4 11.30 -48.22 8.23
N THR A 5 12.11 -48.24 9.28
CA THR A 5 11.67 -47.84 10.62
C THR A 5 10.95 -46.50 10.52
N PRO A 6 9.70 -46.38 10.99
CA PRO A 6 9.02 -45.10 11.00
C PRO A 6 9.85 -44.15 11.84
N GLN A 7 10.40 -43.13 11.19
CA GLN A 7 11.20 -42.11 11.84
C GLN A 7 10.26 -41.36 12.78
N HIS A 8 10.18 -41.80 14.05
CA HIS A 8 9.35 -41.16 15.05
C HIS A 8 9.78 -39.70 15.15
N ALA A 9 8.91 -38.78 14.73
CA ALA A 9 9.17 -37.36 14.80
C ALA A 9 9.52 -37.00 16.24
N SER A 10 10.77 -36.60 16.47
CA SER A 10 11.19 -36.13 17.80
C SER A 10 10.34 -34.91 18.14
N PRO A 11 9.66 -34.88 19.31
CA PRO A 11 8.77 -33.77 19.67
C PRO A 11 9.51 -32.43 19.78
N SER A 12 10.84 -32.44 19.89
CA SER A 12 11.71 -31.25 19.79
C SER A 12 11.82 -30.64 18.38
N LYS A 13 11.31 -31.30 17.34
CA LYS A 13 11.34 -30.80 15.94
C LYS A 13 10.05 -30.09 15.52
N LEU A 14 9.15 -29.78 16.45
CA LEU A 14 7.92 -29.05 16.12
C LEU A 14 8.28 -27.64 15.61
N PRO A 15 7.69 -27.18 14.49
CA PRO A 15 8.01 -25.88 13.88
C PRO A 15 7.69 -24.75 14.85
N THR A 16 8.57 -23.77 15.03
CA THR A 16 8.37 -22.62 15.94
C THR A 16 7.08 -21.85 15.62
N VAL A 17 6.29 -21.56 16.66
CA VAL A 17 5.00 -20.87 16.58
C VAL A 17 5.10 -19.57 17.35
N ASN A 18 4.76 -18.47 16.69
CA ASN A 18 4.91 -17.12 17.24
C ASN A 18 3.75 -16.73 18.18
N SER A 19 2.64 -17.47 18.18
CA SER A 19 1.52 -17.20 19.10
C SER A 19 1.73 -17.89 20.45
N GLU A 20 1.41 -17.20 21.55
CA GLU A 20 1.49 -17.74 22.91
C GLU A 20 0.66 -19.02 23.07
N ASP A 21 -0.60 -19.02 22.61
CA ASP A 21 -1.45 -20.21 22.63
C ASP A 21 -0.83 -21.39 21.86
N GLY A 22 -0.13 -21.10 20.76
CA GLY A 22 0.52 -22.12 19.95
C GLY A 22 1.80 -22.68 20.57
N LYS A 23 2.52 -21.88 21.37
CA LYS A 23 3.64 -22.35 22.18
C LYS A 23 3.14 -23.30 23.28
N GLN A 24 2.13 -22.87 24.02
CA GLN A 24 1.56 -23.67 25.10
C GLN A 24 0.94 -24.98 24.60
N LEU A 25 0.26 -24.96 23.45
CA LEU A 25 -0.24 -26.18 22.80
C LEU A 25 0.88 -27.14 22.41
N ARG A 26 1.96 -26.63 21.82
CA ARG A 26 3.14 -27.45 21.48
C ARG A 26 3.74 -28.10 22.72
N ASP A 27 3.95 -27.32 23.77
CA ASP A 27 4.56 -27.82 25.01
C ASP A 27 3.68 -28.92 25.63
N LYS A 28 2.35 -28.73 25.61
CA LYS A 28 1.38 -29.75 26.04
C LYS A 28 1.46 -31.03 25.19
N PHE A 29 1.49 -30.93 23.87
CA PHE A 29 1.64 -32.09 23.00
C PHE A 29 2.98 -32.79 23.20
N GLN A 30 4.06 -32.04 23.40
CA GLN A 30 5.39 -32.59 23.68
C GLN A 30 5.41 -33.36 25.02
N LEU A 31 4.82 -32.80 26.08
CA LEU A 31 4.67 -33.47 27.37
C LEU A 31 3.83 -34.74 27.26
N LEU A 32 2.71 -34.71 26.52
CA LEU A 32 1.88 -35.90 26.29
C LEU A 32 2.66 -37.01 25.55
N VAL A 33 3.46 -36.66 24.55
CA VAL A 33 4.30 -37.64 23.83
C VAL A 33 5.31 -38.30 24.76
N TYR A 34 5.92 -37.54 25.69
CA TYR A 34 6.81 -38.12 26.69
C TYR A 34 6.06 -38.99 27.69
N ALA A 35 4.92 -38.52 28.20
CA ALA A 35 4.14 -39.25 29.19
C ALA A 35 3.53 -40.54 28.61
N CYS A 36 3.21 -40.59 27.31
CA CYS A 36 2.82 -41.82 26.63
C CYS A 36 3.91 -42.90 26.63
N ARG A 37 5.20 -42.51 26.70
CA ARG A 37 6.34 -43.44 26.77
C ARG A 37 6.67 -43.86 28.19
N ASP A 38 6.10 -43.20 29.19
CA ASP A 38 6.24 -43.57 30.59
C ASP A 38 5.26 -44.71 30.92
N GLU A 39 5.79 -45.84 31.37
CA GLU A 39 4.98 -46.99 31.76
C GLU A 39 4.30 -46.80 33.13
N SER A 40 4.80 -45.85 33.94
CA SER A 40 4.23 -45.53 35.25
C SER A 40 3.01 -44.59 35.19
N ALA A 41 2.76 -43.97 34.04
CA ALA A 41 1.65 -43.05 33.85
C ALA A 41 0.33 -43.78 33.60
N SER A 42 -0.74 -43.32 34.25
CA SER A 42 -2.09 -43.85 34.06
C SER A 42 -2.60 -43.59 32.63
N ARG A 43 -2.99 -44.66 31.92
CA ARG A 43 -3.45 -44.57 30.53
C ARG A 43 -4.76 -43.78 30.39
N ASP A 44 -5.64 -43.88 31.38
CA ASP A 44 -6.92 -43.17 31.39
C ASP A 44 -6.72 -41.65 31.58
N GLU A 45 -5.79 -41.26 32.44
CA GLU A 45 -5.44 -39.85 32.66
C GLU A 45 -4.75 -39.25 31.42
N LEU A 46 -3.87 -40.01 30.78
CA LEU A 46 -3.24 -39.61 29.52
C LEU A 46 -4.26 -39.43 28.40
N ALA A 47 -5.23 -40.35 28.27
CA ALA A 47 -6.29 -40.23 27.29
C ALA A 47 -7.18 -39.00 27.54
N ALA A 48 -7.52 -38.73 28.79
CA ALA A 48 -8.31 -37.55 29.17
C ALA A 48 -7.56 -36.24 28.88
N GLU A 49 -6.28 -36.14 29.24
CA GLU A 49 -5.48 -34.93 28.99
C GLU A 49 -5.18 -34.75 27.49
N ALA A 50 -5.00 -35.84 26.74
CA ALA A 50 -4.87 -35.81 25.29
C ALA A 50 -6.14 -35.27 24.62
N LEU A 51 -7.31 -35.77 25.04
CA LEU A 51 -8.60 -35.28 24.53
C LEU A 51 -8.79 -33.79 24.83
N LYS A 52 -8.54 -33.36 26.06
CA LYS A 52 -8.61 -31.96 26.47
C LYS A 52 -7.69 -31.06 25.65
N THR A 53 -6.45 -31.50 25.44
CA THR A 53 -5.46 -30.77 24.62
C THR A 53 -5.90 -30.70 23.16
N ALA A 54 -6.45 -31.78 22.60
CA ALA A 54 -6.98 -31.81 21.24
C ALA A 54 -8.19 -30.88 21.06
N THR A 55 -9.13 -30.86 22.02
CA THR A 55 -10.27 -29.93 21.99
C THR A 55 -9.82 -28.48 22.02
N TRP A 56 -8.85 -28.16 22.87
CA TRP A 56 -8.28 -26.81 22.92
C TRP A 56 -7.55 -26.42 21.63
N ALA A 57 -6.82 -27.36 21.02
CA ALA A 57 -6.15 -27.15 19.73
C ALA A 57 -7.17 -26.81 18.63
N LEU A 58 -8.26 -27.57 18.52
CA LEU A 58 -9.33 -27.35 17.55
C LEU A 58 -10.01 -25.98 17.74
N ALA A 59 -10.29 -25.60 18.99
CA ALA A 59 -10.86 -24.29 19.29
C ALA A 59 -9.92 -23.14 18.86
N THR A 60 -8.62 -23.31 19.11
CA THR A 60 -7.58 -22.34 18.73
C THR A 60 -7.45 -22.21 17.22
N ILE A 61 -7.40 -23.33 16.49
CA ILE A 61 -7.39 -23.36 15.02
C ILE A 61 -8.64 -22.65 14.48
N GLY A 62 -9.83 -23.00 14.97
CA GLY A 62 -11.08 -22.38 14.51
C GLY A 62 -11.13 -20.87 14.78
N ARG A 63 -10.53 -20.38 15.87
CA ARG A 63 -10.38 -18.94 16.12
C ARG A 63 -9.43 -18.28 15.12
N LEU A 64 -8.25 -18.88 14.90
CA LEU A 64 -7.23 -18.35 13.97
C LEU A 64 -7.76 -18.33 12.53
N GLU A 65 -8.48 -19.35 12.09
CA GLU A 65 -9.10 -19.36 10.77
C GLU A 65 -10.11 -18.23 10.59
N ARG A 66 -10.97 -18.00 11.59
CA ARG A 66 -11.94 -16.90 11.54
C ARG A 66 -11.26 -15.55 11.48
N GLN A 67 -10.20 -15.35 12.26
CA GLN A 67 -9.38 -14.13 12.22
C GLN A 67 -8.73 -13.94 10.85
N ASN A 68 -8.17 -15.01 10.28
CA ASN A 68 -7.53 -14.98 8.96
C ASN A 68 -8.56 -14.64 7.85
N ARG A 69 -9.74 -15.28 7.87
CA ARG A 69 -10.83 -14.94 6.93
C ARG A 69 -11.26 -13.48 7.05
N ALA A 70 -11.44 -12.98 8.27
CA ALA A 70 -11.79 -11.57 8.50
C ALA A 70 -10.69 -10.62 8.04
N ALA A 71 -9.42 -10.94 8.28
CA ALA A 71 -8.28 -10.17 7.81
C ALA A 71 -8.20 -10.13 6.28
N ASN A 72 -8.42 -11.27 5.61
CA ASN A 72 -8.44 -11.36 4.14
C ASN A 72 -9.59 -10.54 3.54
N GLN A 73 -10.79 -10.59 4.14
CA GLN A 73 -11.92 -9.77 3.71
C GLN A 73 -11.60 -8.27 3.82
N ARG A 74 -11.03 -7.84 4.97
CA ARG A 74 -10.60 -6.46 5.16
C ARG A 74 -9.52 -6.05 4.16
N SER A 75 -8.53 -6.93 3.92
CA SER A 75 -7.46 -6.68 2.95
C SER A 75 -8.00 -6.47 1.55
N ARG A 76 -8.93 -7.32 1.09
CA ARG A 76 -9.58 -7.17 -0.22
C ARG A 76 -10.35 -5.86 -0.32
N HIS A 77 -11.15 -5.55 0.69
CA HIS A 77 -11.90 -4.29 0.74
C HIS A 77 -10.98 -3.05 0.70
N LEU A 78 -9.88 -3.07 1.45
CA LEU A 78 -8.89 -1.98 1.43
C LEU A 78 -8.19 -1.88 0.08
N GLN A 79 -7.88 -3.00 -0.57
CA GLN A 79 -7.29 -3.03 -1.91
C GLN A 79 -8.22 -2.41 -2.96
N GLU A 80 -9.51 -2.75 -2.94
CA GLU A 80 -10.52 -2.13 -3.80
C GLU A 80 -10.63 -0.62 -3.56
N ARG A 81 -10.63 -0.19 -2.29
CA ARG A 81 -10.64 1.23 -1.94
C ARG A 81 -9.39 1.96 -2.44
N LEU A 82 -8.23 1.32 -2.35
CA LEU A 82 -6.96 1.89 -2.81
C LEU A 82 -6.98 2.08 -4.33
N LEU A 83 -7.43 1.08 -5.08
CA LEU A 83 -7.59 1.18 -6.54
C LEU A 83 -8.55 2.31 -6.92
N ASN A 84 -9.70 2.39 -6.25
CA ASN A 84 -10.67 3.46 -6.49
C ASN A 84 -10.11 4.85 -6.17
N ALA A 85 -9.34 4.98 -5.08
CA ALA A 85 -8.67 6.23 -4.74
C ALA A 85 -7.62 6.61 -5.79
N GLN A 86 -6.84 5.64 -6.27
CA GLN A 86 -5.85 5.83 -7.32
C GLN A 86 -6.48 6.32 -8.63
N HIS A 87 -7.59 5.72 -9.06
CA HIS A 87 -8.32 6.19 -10.26
C HIS A 87 -8.84 7.63 -10.10
N LYS A 88 -9.38 7.98 -8.93
CA LYS A 88 -9.84 9.35 -8.66
C LYS A 88 -8.70 10.36 -8.67
N LEU A 89 -7.55 10.00 -8.11
CA LEU A 89 -6.36 10.85 -8.13
C LEU A 89 -5.89 11.10 -9.56
N GLN A 90 -5.77 10.05 -10.37
CA GLN A 90 -5.39 10.16 -11.79
C GLN A 90 -6.36 11.03 -12.59
N ALA A 91 -7.68 10.90 -12.35
CA ALA A 91 -8.66 11.76 -12.99
C ALA A 91 -8.49 13.23 -12.58
N SER A 92 -8.27 13.50 -11.29
CA SER A 92 -8.02 14.85 -10.80
C SER A 92 -6.73 15.45 -11.35
N GLU A 93 -5.67 14.67 -11.49
CA GLU A 93 -4.41 15.11 -12.12
C GLU A 93 -4.62 15.49 -13.59
N LEU A 94 -5.40 14.69 -14.32
CA LEU A 94 -5.77 14.99 -15.70
C LEU A 94 -6.61 16.27 -15.80
N ASP A 95 -7.54 16.50 -14.89
CA ASP A 95 -8.37 17.71 -14.91
C ASP A 95 -7.55 18.96 -14.56
N VAL A 96 -6.63 18.87 -13.59
CA VAL A 96 -5.70 19.95 -13.27
C VAL A 96 -4.81 20.28 -14.47
N THR A 97 -4.25 19.27 -15.15
CA THR A 97 -3.41 19.49 -16.34
C THR A 97 -4.19 20.13 -17.50
N LYS A 98 -5.44 19.72 -17.75
CA LYS A 98 -6.33 20.39 -18.73
C LYS A 98 -6.64 21.84 -18.36
N LEU A 99 -6.91 22.10 -17.08
CA LEU A 99 -7.14 23.47 -16.59
C LEU A 99 -5.89 24.33 -16.76
N GLN A 100 -4.71 23.81 -16.41
CA GLN A 100 -3.43 24.51 -16.62
C GLN A 100 -3.21 24.85 -18.10
N ALA A 101 -3.49 23.92 -19.02
CA ALA A 101 -3.39 24.18 -20.46
C ALA A 101 -4.39 25.25 -20.93
N THR A 102 -5.63 25.21 -20.44
CA THR A 102 -6.66 26.20 -20.78
C THR A 102 -6.27 27.60 -20.29
N VAL A 103 -5.76 27.69 -19.07
CA VAL A 103 -5.28 28.94 -18.49
C VAL A 103 -4.09 29.47 -19.29
N ALA A 104 -3.12 28.63 -19.66
CA ALA A 104 -1.98 29.04 -20.48
C ALA A 104 -2.43 29.66 -21.82
N LEU A 105 -3.34 28.99 -22.54
CA LEU A 105 -3.88 29.50 -23.80
C LEU A 105 -4.61 30.84 -23.64
N GLN A 106 -5.42 31.01 -22.59
CA GLN A 106 -6.14 32.27 -22.34
C GLN A 106 -5.20 33.44 -22.03
N PHE A 107 -4.05 33.21 -21.39
CA PHE A 107 -3.06 34.24 -21.14
C PHE A 107 -2.22 34.57 -22.38
N ASP A 108 -1.91 33.57 -23.21
CA ASP A 108 -1.22 33.79 -24.49
C ASP A 108 -2.10 34.57 -25.49
N ASP A 109 -3.39 34.24 -25.59
CA ASP A 109 -4.35 34.98 -26.42
C ASP A 109 -4.49 36.45 -25.97
N ARG A 110 -4.52 36.70 -24.66
CA ARG A 110 -4.54 38.07 -24.12
C ARG A 110 -3.26 38.82 -24.42
N ARG A 111 -2.09 38.17 -24.33
CA ARG A 111 -0.80 38.76 -24.69
C ARG A 111 -0.79 39.18 -26.15
N MET A 112 -1.17 38.29 -27.07
CA MET A 112 -1.22 38.58 -28.51
C MET A 112 -2.23 39.69 -28.86
N ALA A 113 -3.38 39.74 -28.18
CA ALA A 113 -4.37 40.80 -28.36
C ALA A 113 -3.88 42.18 -27.88
N THR A 114 -3.02 42.24 -26.86
CA THR A 114 -2.35 43.48 -26.46
C THR A 114 -1.23 43.89 -27.40
N THR A 115 -0.45 42.94 -27.95
CA THR A 115 0.65 43.26 -28.87
C THR A 115 0.15 43.74 -30.23
N THR A 116 -0.99 43.23 -30.71
CA THR A 116 -1.61 43.73 -31.97
C THR A 116 -2.26 45.10 -31.83
N ARG A 117 -2.48 45.60 -30.62
CA ARG A 117 -3.08 46.92 -30.38
C ARG A 117 -2.06 48.07 -30.34
N THR A 118 -0.75 47.77 -30.36
CA THR A 118 0.31 48.79 -30.37
C THR A 118 0.94 49.05 -31.74
N ASP A 119 0.52 48.35 -32.80
CA ASP A 119 1.11 48.49 -34.15
C ASP A 119 0.17 49.19 -35.16
N VAL A 120 -0.82 49.95 -34.70
CA VAL A 120 -1.64 50.82 -35.56
C VAL A 120 -1.71 52.21 -34.97
N GLU A 121 -0.59 52.92 -34.98
CA GLU A 121 -0.54 54.39 -35.10
C GLU A 121 0.93 54.82 -35.24
N GLU A 122 1.48 54.74 -36.45
CA GLU A 122 2.51 55.68 -36.91
C GLU A 122 2.69 55.55 -38.43
N GLY A 123 2.17 56.53 -39.18
CA GLY A 123 2.41 56.57 -40.61
C GLY A 123 1.45 57.47 -41.38
N ALA A 124 1.60 58.79 -41.23
CA ALA A 124 1.70 59.73 -42.36
C ALA A 124 1.75 61.17 -41.85
N ASP A 125 2.95 61.63 -41.47
CA ASP A 125 3.26 63.05 -41.55
C ASP A 125 3.98 63.29 -42.89
N ALA A 126 3.37 64.08 -43.76
CA ALA A 126 4.01 64.59 -44.97
C ALA A 126 3.47 65.99 -45.25
N SER A 127 4.14 67.00 -44.70
CA SER A 127 4.27 68.32 -45.32
C SER A 127 5.50 69.02 -44.75
N ALA A 128 6.50 69.15 -45.60
CA ALA A 128 7.76 69.81 -45.36
C ALA A 128 7.59 71.33 -45.30
N ASP A 129 8.34 71.99 -44.41
CA ASP A 129 9.08 73.19 -44.76
C ASP A 129 10.22 73.47 -43.75
N SER A 130 11.47 73.34 -44.23
CA SER A 130 12.58 74.31 -44.21
C SER A 130 12.70 75.23 -42.96
N GLU A 131 13.81 75.37 -42.20
CA GLU A 131 15.26 75.33 -42.45
C GLU A 131 16.03 75.15 -41.10
N PRO A 132 17.35 74.84 -41.13
CA PRO A 132 18.13 74.43 -39.96
C PRO A 132 18.92 75.59 -39.33
N THR A 133 19.19 75.52 -38.02
CA THR A 133 20.31 76.27 -37.43
C THR A 133 21.13 75.38 -36.49
N TYR A 134 22.40 75.24 -36.87
CA TYR A 134 23.45 74.47 -36.22
C TYR A 134 24.09 75.21 -35.04
N GLY A 135 24.51 74.43 -34.04
CA GLY A 135 25.60 74.74 -33.10
C GLY A 135 25.16 75.56 -31.88
N HIS A 136 25.52 75.24 -30.64
CA HIS A 136 26.76 74.65 -30.16
C HIS A 136 26.57 74.16 -28.70
N LEU A 137 27.05 72.96 -28.36
CA LEU A 137 27.51 72.59 -27.00
C LEU A 137 28.99 73.04 -26.84
N PRO A 138 29.64 72.98 -25.67
CA PRO A 138 29.20 72.95 -24.26
C PRO A 138 29.98 73.94 -23.35
N ASP A 139 29.60 74.06 -22.08
CA ASP A 139 30.44 73.79 -20.87
C ASP A 139 29.66 74.10 -19.58
#